data_AF-A0A6G0GM79-F1
#
_entry.id   AF-A0A6G0GM79-F1
#
_cell.length_a   1.000
_cell.length_b   1.000
_cell.length_c   1.000
_cell.angle_alpha   90.00
_cell.angle_beta   90.00
_cell.angle_gamma   90.00
#
_symmetry.space_group_name_H-M   'P 1'
#
loop_
_entity.id
_entity.type
_entity.pdbx_description
1 polymer ?
#
loop_
_entity_poly.entity_id
_entity_poly.type
_entity_poly.pdbx_seq_one_letter_code
_entity_poly.pdbx_strand_id
1 'polypeptide(L)'
;MANFAFLYLIGYWLRINKWNMQSPMILCISVYAISTILLVCIFVFFFGLMHKESNTINTMRIMGYNNPLVILSSMAVFILFSRIKIQSHWINSMASAVLGVFMIHEVPCISEFWRSIASKFYQEYSYFGLLLFDIIFFIVLLALALLIKRFVITPILYSMGNIHLLR
;
A
#
# COMPACT_ATOMS: atom_id res chain seq x y z
N MET A 1 -3.49 4.57 9.19
CA MET A 1 -2.17 4.31 9.83
C MET A 1 -1.96 2.88 10.39
N ALA A 2 -2.81 2.34 11.28
CA ALA A 2 -2.54 1.06 11.96
C ALA A 2 -2.27 -0.13 11.01
N ASN A 3 -3.06 -0.26 9.95
CA ASN A 3 -2.89 -1.29 8.91
C ASN A 3 -1.50 -1.27 8.24
N PHE A 4 -0.92 -0.09 8.07
CA PHE A 4 0.40 0.06 7.48
C PHE A 4 1.51 -0.38 8.45
N ALA A 5 1.37 -0.10 9.75
CA ALA A 5 2.28 -0.63 10.77
C ALA A 5 2.26 -2.17 10.80
N PHE A 6 1.07 -2.78 10.66
CA PHE A 6 0.96 -4.25 10.57
C PHE A 6 1.68 -4.83 9.36
N LEU A 7 1.60 -4.18 8.19
CA LEU A 7 2.39 -4.59 7.01
C LEU A 7 3.89 -4.62 7.28
N TYR A 8 4.42 -3.58 7.94
CA TYR A 8 5.83 -3.52 8.31
C TYR A 8 6.22 -4.62 9.30
N LEU A 9 5.37 -4.88 10.30
CA LEU A 9 5.57 -5.96 11.27
C LEU A 9 5.57 -7.34 10.60
N ILE A 10 4.66 -7.58 9.66
CA ILE A 10 4.61 -8.84 8.89
C ILE A 10 5.90 -9.02 8.09
N GLY A 11 6.33 -8.00 7.35
CA GLY A 11 7.57 -8.05 6.58
C GLY A 11 8.80 -8.28 7.46
N TYR A 12 8.87 -7.61 8.61
CA TYR A 12 9.93 -7.79 9.59
C TYR A 12 9.96 -9.20 10.19
N TRP A 13 8.79 -9.72 10.59
CA TRP A 13 8.66 -11.06 11.15
C TRP A 13 9.06 -12.15 10.15
N LEU A 14 8.66 -12.01 8.88
CA LEU A 14 9.08 -12.91 7.80
C LEU A 14 10.59 -12.91 7.60
N ARG A 15 11.23 -11.72 7.68
CA ARG A 15 12.67 -11.57 7.55
C ARG A 15 13.43 -12.27 8.67
N ILE A 16 13.01 -12.12 9.92
CA ILE A 16 13.67 -12.75 11.08
C ILE A 16 13.56 -14.27 11.01
N ASN A 17 12.35 -14.77 10.79
CA ASN A 17 12.10 -16.21 10.86
C ASN A 17 12.53 -16.95 9.58
N LYS A 18 13.03 -16.23 8.56
CA LYS A 18 13.35 -16.76 7.23
C LYS A 18 12.24 -17.65 6.67
N TRP A 19 10.98 -17.34 7.02
CA TRP A 19 9.86 -18.24 6.82
C TRP A 19 9.68 -18.51 5.33
N ASN A 20 10.02 -19.73 4.95
CA ASN A 20 9.76 -20.35 3.66
C ASN A 20 10.07 -19.49 2.41
N MET A 21 11.19 -18.77 2.42
CA MET A 21 11.74 -18.10 1.21
C MET A 21 12.06 -19.07 0.05
N GLN A 22 11.95 -20.37 0.30
CA GLN A 22 12.11 -21.46 -0.66
C GLN A 22 10.78 -21.97 -1.25
N SER A 23 9.63 -21.47 -0.79
CA SER A 23 8.33 -21.85 -1.36
C SER A 23 8.29 -21.64 -2.88
N PRO A 24 7.67 -22.55 -3.64
CA PRO A 24 7.55 -22.39 -5.07
C PRO A 24 6.66 -21.18 -5.37
N MET A 25 7.05 -20.38 -6.38
CA MET A 25 6.36 -19.13 -6.73
C MET A 25 4.87 -19.34 -7.00
N ILE A 26 4.53 -20.48 -7.63
CA ILE A 26 3.16 -20.87 -7.94
C ILE A 26 2.31 -20.96 -6.67
N LEU A 27 2.87 -21.45 -5.55
CA LEU A 27 2.15 -21.57 -4.29
C LEU A 27 1.87 -20.18 -3.69
N CYS A 28 2.84 -19.26 -3.74
CA CYS A 28 2.62 -17.88 -3.29
C CYS A 28 1.53 -17.18 -4.13
N ILE A 29 1.57 -17.34 -5.45
CA ILE A 29 0.57 -16.78 -6.36
C ILE A 29 -0.81 -17.39 -6.06
N SER A 30 -0.89 -18.71 -5.89
CA SER A 30 -2.15 -19.40 -5.56
C SER A 30 -2.70 -18.96 -4.21
N VAL A 31 -1.87 -18.88 -3.17
CA VAL A 31 -2.31 -18.42 -1.83
C VAL A 31 -2.80 -16.97 -1.91
N TYR A 32 -2.10 -16.10 -2.63
CA TYR A 32 -2.55 -14.73 -2.85
C TYR A 32 -3.90 -14.70 -3.57
N ALA A 33 -4.03 -15.38 -4.72
CA ALA A 33 -5.24 -15.40 -5.53
C ALA A 33 -6.45 -16.00 -4.79
N ILE A 34 -6.26 -17.12 -4.08
CA ILE A 34 -7.33 -17.74 -3.29
C ILE A 34 -7.76 -16.81 -2.15
N SER A 35 -6.80 -16.22 -1.43
CA SER A 35 -7.12 -15.31 -0.33
C SER A 35 -7.86 -14.06 -0.81
N THR A 36 -7.46 -13.48 -1.94
CA THR A 36 -8.14 -12.31 -2.52
C THR A 36 -9.52 -12.65 -3.06
N ILE A 37 -9.69 -13.78 -3.75
CA ILE A 37 -11.01 -14.25 -4.21
C ILE A 37 -11.94 -14.45 -3.01
N LEU A 38 -11.47 -15.12 -1.95
CA LEU A 38 -12.27 -15.31 -0.74
C LEU A 38 -12.64 -13.98 -0.08
N LEU A 39 -11.71 -13.02 -0.01
CA LEU A 39 -11.99 -11.68 0.50
C LEU A 39 -13.05 -10.96 -0.33
N VAL A 40 -12.99 -11.04 -1.67
CA VAL A 40 -13.99 -10.47 -2.57
C VAL A 40 -15.35 -11.14 -2.36
N CYS A 41 -15.39 -12.48 -2.26
CA CYS A 41 -16.62 -13.21 -1.98
C CYS A 41 -17.25 -12.79 -0.64
N ILE A 42 -16.44 -12.67 0.42
CA ILE A 42 -16.89 -12.18 1.74
C ILE A 42 -17.42 -10.76 1.62
N PHE A 43 -16.72 -9.88 0.90
CA PHE A 43 -17.15 -8.49 0.70
C PHE A 43 -18.51 -8.41 -0.02
N VAL A 44 -18.66 -9.12 -1.14
CA VAL A 44 -19.92 -9.16 -1.91
C VAL A 44 -21.04 -9.80 -1.11
N PHE A 45 -20.76 -10.84 -0.34
CA PHE A 45 -21.77 -11.47 0.52
C PHE A 45 -22.30 -10.51 1.59
N PHE A 46 -21.41 -9.81 2.31
CA PHE A 46 -21.83 -8.91 3.39
C PHE A 46 -22.45 -7.60 2.90
N PHE A 47 -21.88 -6.95 1.88
CA PHE A 47 -22.33 -5.63 1.42
C PHE A 47 -23.31 -5.70 0.25
N GLY A 48 -23.22 -6.72 -0.59
CA GLY A 48 -24.14 -6.92 -1.71
C GLY A 48 -25.39 -7.70 -1.30
N LEU A 49 -25.22 -8.93 -0.80
CA LEU A 49 -26.37 -9.82 -0.53
C LEU A 49 -27.07 -9.49 0.80
N MET A 50 -26.30 -9.28 1.86
CA MET A 50 -26.85 -8.99 3.20
C MET A 50 -27.24 -7.52 3.39
N HIS A 51 -27.10 -6.67 2.36
CA HIS A 51 -27.47 -5.25 2.35
C HIS A 51 -26.96 -4.46 3.58
N LYS A 52 -25.84 -4.87 4.18
CA LYS A 52 -25.24 -4.10 5.27
C LYS A 52 -24.65 -2.82 4.70
N GLU A 53 -24.80 -1.71 5.43
CA GLU A 53 -24.15 -0.46 5.03
C GLU A 53 -22.63 -0.63 4.98
N SER A 54 -22.04 -0.22 3.84
CA SER A 54 -20.61 -0.20 3.56
C SER A 54 -19.89 0.98 4.24
N ASN A 55 -20.21 1.21 5.51
CA ASN A 55 -19.56 2.23 6.31
C ASN A 55 -18.09 1.86 6.55
N THR A 56 -17.23 2.87 6.61
CA THR A 56 -15.77 2.75 6.71
C THR A 56 -15.33 1.74 7.78
N ILE A 57 -16.01 1.73 8.94
CA ILE A 57 -15.71 0.83 10.06
C ILE A 57 -15.98 -0.64 9.71
N ASN A 58 -17.10 -0.95 9.07
CA ASN A 58 -17.47 -2.32 8.70
C ASN A 58 -16.53 -2.85 7.62
N THR A 59 -16.19 -2.01 6.64
CA THR A 59 -15.22 -2.34 5.59
C THR A 59 -13.84 -2.60 6.19
N MET A 60 -13.38 -1.74 7.11
CA MET A 60 -12.10 -1.92 7.80
C MET A 60 -12.04 -3.18 8.67
N ARG A 61 -13.16 -3.66 9.23
CA ARG A 61 -13.19 -4.92 9.99
C ARG A 61 -12.99 -6.16 9.11
N ILE A 62 -13.45 -6.11 7.86
CA ILE A 62 -13.36 -7.22 6.90
C ILE A 62 -12.02 -7.17 6.15
N MET A 63 -11.60 -5.98 5.73
CA MET A 63 -10.42 -5.74 4.91
C MET A 63 -9.17 -5.35 5.71
N GLY A 64 -9.27 -5.24 7.03
CA GLY A 64 -8.16 -4.89 7.91
C GLY A 64 -7.22 -6.06 8.18
N TYR A 65 -6.06 -5.73 8.76
CA TYR A 65 -5.05 -6.72 9.16
C TYR A 65 -5.42 -7.52 10.43
N ASN A 66 -6.65 -7.36 10.91
CA ASN A 66 -7.29 -8.28 11.85
C ASN A 66 -7.84 -9.54 11.15
N ASN A 67 -7.99 -9.51 9.82
CA ASN A 67 -8.47 -10.65 9.04
C ASN A 67 -7.30 -11.55 8.62
N PRO A 68 -7.31 -12.86 8.95
CA PRO A 68 -6.24 -13.78 8.58
C PRO A 68 -6.02 -13.89 7.07
N LEU A 69 -7.06 -13.73 6.23
CA LEU A 69 -6.92 -13.75 4.77
C LEU A 69 -6.11 -12.55 4.25
N VAL A 70 -6.23 -11.39 4.89
CA VAL A 70 -5.43 -10.20 4.56
C VAL A 70 -3.98 -10.39 4.98
N ILE A 71 -3.75 -11.00 6.15
CA ILE A 71 -2.40 -11.36 6.60
C ILE A 71 -1.75 -12.36 5.65
N LEU A 72 -2.45 -13.45 5.29
CA LEU A 72 -1.95 -14.49 4.40
C LEU A 72 -1.63 -13.95 3.00
N SER A 73 -2.53 -13.15 2.43
CA SER A 73 -2.29 -12.52 1.12
C SER A 73 -1.08 -11.58 1.16
N SER A 74 -0.92 -10.80 2.24
CA SER A 74 0.24 -9.91 2.43
C SER A 74 1.54 -10.69 2.58
N MET A 75 1.54 -11.78 3.35
CA MET A 75 2.71 -12.66 3.48
C MET A 75 3.11 -13.27 2.14
N ALA A 76 2.15 -13.75 1.36
CA ALA A 76 2.39 -14.31 0.03
C ALA A 76 3.01 -13.28 -0.92
N VAL A 77 2.54 -12.04 -0.87
CA VAL A 77 3.10 -10.91 -1.64
C VAL A 77 4.54 -10.62 -1.20
N PHE A 78 4.82 -10.50 0.10
CA PHE A 78 6.18 -10.27 0.59
C PHE A 78 7.15 -11.38 0.18
N ILE A 79 6.74 -12.64 0.27
CA ILE A 79 7.56 -13.78 -0.16
C ILE A 79 7.79 -13.70 -1.68
N LEU A 80 6.76 -13.39 -2.48
CA LEU A 80 6.89 -13.24 -3.93
C LEU A 80 7.90 -12.14 -4.31
N PHE A 81 7.77 -10.96 -3.72
CA PHE A 81 8.71 -9.85 -3.95
C PHE A 81 10.11 -10.13 -3.42
N SER A 82 10.27 -10.92 -2.36
CA SER A 82 11.60 -11.30 -1.85
C SER A 82 12.42 -12.12 -2.85
N ARG A 83 11.76 -12.80 -3.80
CA ARG A 83 12.42 -13.58 -4.85
C ARG A 83 12.79 -12.72 -6.06
N ILE A 84 12.13 -11.58 -6.22
CA ILE A 84 12.37 -10.63 -7.30
C ILE A 84 13.64 -9.83 -6.95
N LYS A 85 14.77 -10.20 -7.56
CA LYS A 85 16.06 -9.50 -7.37
C LYS A 85 16.17 -8.28 -8.29
N ILE A 86 15.23 -7.33 -8.15
CA ILE A 86 15.36 -6.04 -8.83
C ILE A 86 16.18 -5.10 -7.96
N GLN A 87 17.36 -4.73 -8.42
CA GLN A 87 18.21 -3.73 -7.79
C GLN A 87 18.32 -2.53 -8.72
N SER A 88 17.49 -1.52 -8.47
CA SER A 88 17.52 -0.26 -9.22
C SER A 88 17.54 0.91 -8.25
N HIS A 89 18.49 1.82 -8.45
CA HIS A 89 18.60 3.03 -7.64
C HIS A 89 17.33 3.88 -7.71
N TRP A 90 16.69 3.96 -8.89
CA TRP A 90 15.42 4.65 -9.08
C TRP A 90 14.30 4.00 -8.27
N ILE A 91 14.16 2.67 -8.35
CA ILE A 91 13.11 1.93 -7.63
C ILE A 91 13.31 2.07 -6.12
N ASN A 92 14.55 1.95 -5.62
CA ASN A 92 14.85 2.11 -4.20
C ASN A 92 14.58 3.53 -3.71
N SER A 93 14.90 4.54 -4.52
CA SER A 93 14.60 5.94 -4.21
C SER A 93 13.08 6.17 -4.18
N MET A 94 12.34 5.68 -5.16
CA MET A 94 10.87 5.75 -5.21
C MET A 94 10.23 5.03 -4.02
N ALA A 95 10.66 3.82 -3.70
CA ALA A 95 10.15 3.04 -2.58
C ALA A 95 10.28 3.77 -1.24
N SER A 96 11.38 4.49 -1.03
CA SER A 96 11.57 5.31 0.18
C SER A 96 10.60 6.50 0.28
N ALA A 97 10.05 6.97 -0.85
CA ALA A 97 9.12 8.08 -0.91
C ALA A 97 7.65 7.66 -0.73
N VAL A 98 7.31 6.39 -1.01
CA VAL A 98 5.93 5.86 -0.92
C VAL A 98 5.34 6.02 0.48
N LEU A 99 6.14 5.89 1.54
CA LEU A 99 5.67 6.13 2.91
C LEU A 99 5.22 7.59 3.10
N GLY A 100 5.99 8.55 2.60
CA GLY A 100 5.62 9.97 2.67
C GLY A 100 4.32 10.26 1.93
N VAL A 101 4.17 9.69 0.73
CA VAL A 101 2.94 9.76 -0.07
C VAL A 101 1.74 9.22 0.72
N PHE A 102 1.89 8.04 1.33
CA PHE A 102 0.83 7.43 2.16
C PHE A 102 0.45 8.30 3.36
N MET A 103 1.43 8.88 4.05
CA MET A 103 1.18 9.77 5.19
C MET A 103 0.42 11.05 4.80
N ILE A 104 0.78 11.66 3.66
CA ILE A 104 0.10 12.85 3.13
C ILE A 104 -1.36 12.52 2.80
N HIS A 105 -1.60 11.36 2.18
CA HIS A 105 -2.94 10.92 1.82
C HIS A 105 -3.87 10.70 3.03
N GLU A 106 -3.33 10.31 4.18
CA GLU A 106 -4.10 10.09 5.41
C GLU A 106 -4.47 11.38 6.17
N VAL A 107 -3.95 12.55 5.78
CA VAL A 107 -4.32 13.83 6.41
C VAL A 107 -5.78 14.13 6.06
N PRO A 108 -6.69 14.35 7.04
CA PRO A 108 -8.13 14.44 6.78
C PRO A 108 -8.52 15.47 5.70
N CYS A 109 -8.02 16.70 5.82
CA CYS A 109 -8.31 17.78 4.85
C CYS A 109 -7.87 17.42 3.42
N ILE A 110 -6.71 16.76 3.30
CA ILE A 110 -6.16 16.28 2.03
C ILE A 110 -7.03 15.13 1.50
N SER A 111 -7.37 14.15 2.34
CA SER A 111 -8.22 13.01 1.98
C SER A 111 -9.62 13.41 1.53
N GLU A 112 -10.23 14.42 2.17
CA GLU A 112 -11.56 14.93 1.83
C GLU A 112 -11.56 15.69 0.51
N PHE A 113 -10.56 16.56 0.33
CA PHE A 113 -10.31 17.24 -0.94
C PHE A 113 -10.17 16.22 -2.08
N TRP A 114 -9.43 15.14 -1.87
CA TRP A 114 -9.28 14.07 -2.87
C TRP A 114 -10.58 13.36 -3.17
N ARG A 115 -11.34 12.96 -2.14
CA ARG A 115 -12.63 12.29 -2.33
C ARG A 115 -13.60 13.17 -3.12
N SER A 116 -13.57 14.49 -2.89
CA SER A 116 -14.37 15.45 -3.66
C SER A 116 -14.00 15.46 -5.15
N ILE A 117 -12.70 15.50 -5.47
CA ILE A 117 -12.23 15.49 -6.86
C ILE A 117 -12.50 14.14 -7.53
N ALA A 118 -12.17 13.04 -6.84
CA ALA A 118 -12.39 11.68 -7.32
C ALA A 118 -13.87 11.42 -7.64
N SER A 119 -14.79 11.92 -6.81
CA SER A 119 -16.23 11.84 -7.07
C SER A 119 -16.64 12.57 -8.36
N LYS A 120 -16.03 13.71 -8.68
CA LYS A 120 -16.32 14.45 -9.92
C LYS A 120 -15.83 13.69 -11.15
N PHE A 121 -14.59 13.19 -11.11
CA PHE A 121 -14.04 12.36 -12.18
C PHE A 121 -14.83 11.07 -12.40
N TYR A 122 -15.28 10.43 -11.31
CA TYR A 122 -16.13 9.26 -11.39
C TYR A 122 -17.49 9.56 -12.06
N GLN A 123 -18.13 10.67 -11.69
CA GLN A 123 -19.42 11.05 -12.27
C GLN A 123 -19.32 11.42 -13.75
N GLU A 124 -18.21 12.04 -14.18
CA GLU A 124 -18.06 12.55 -15.54
C GLU A 124 -17.44 11.52 -16.50
N TYR A 125 -16.52 10.68 -16.02
CA TYR A 125 -15.71 9.77 -16.84
C TYR A 125 -15.77 8.30 -16.39
N SER A 126 -16.71 7.94 -15.51
CA SER A 126 -16.85 6.60 -14.94
C SER A 126 -15.59 6.12 -14.20
N TYR A 127 -15.48 4.82 -13.94
CA TYR A 127 -14.33 4.20 -13.30
C TYR A 127 -13.03 4.35 -14.10
N PHE A 128 -13.11 4.52 -15.42
CA PHE A 128 -11.92 4.69 -16.25
C PHE A 128 -11.23 6.04 -15.98
N GLY A 129 -12.00 7.13 -15.92
CA GLY A 129 -11.44 8.43 -15.58
C GLY A 129 -10.93 8.52 -14.15
N LEU A 130 -11.60 7.82 -13.21
CA LEU A 130 -11.11 7.68 -11.84
C LEU A 130 -9.73 6.99 -11.79
N LEU A 131 -9.57 5.87 -12.50
CA LEU A 131 -8.28 5.16 -12.57
C LEU A 131 -7.17 6.03 -13.17
N LEU A 132 -7.47 6.76 -14.26
CA LEU A 132 -6.49 7.64 -14.89
C LEU A 132 -6.08 8.77 -13.94
N PHE A 133 -7.05 9.37 -13.25
CA PHE A 133 -6.81 10.40 -12.23
C PHE A 133 -5.90 9.87 -11.12
N ASP A 134 -6.20 8.71 -10.55
CA ASP A 134 -5.43 8.10 -9.47
C ASP A 134 -3.97 7.82 -9.89
N ILE A 135 -3.75 7.37 -11.12
CA ILE A 135 -2.41 7.12 -11.67
C ILE A 135 -1.62 8.43 -11.79
N ILE A 136 -2.22 9.45 -12.43
CA ILE A 136 -1.57 10.76 -12.61
C ILE A 136 -1.24 11.35 -11.24
N PHE A 137 -2.20 11.27 -10.32
CA PHE A 137 -2.05 11.80 -8.97
C PHE A 137 -0.96 11.09 -8.18
N PHE A 138 -0.91 9.76 -8.24
CA PHE A 138 0.18 8.98 -7.63
C PHE A 138 1.55 9.42 -8.15
N ILE A 139 1.68 9.66 -9.46
CA ILE A 139 2.92 10.17 -10.07
C ILE A 139 3.28 11.55 -9.52
N VAL A 140 2.30 12.46 -9.38
CA VAL A 140 2.52 13.81 -8.82
C VAL A 140 2.98 13.73 -7.36
N LEU A 141 2.31 12.94 -6.52
CA LEU A 141 2.70 12.78 -5.12
C LEU A 141 4.08 12.13 -4.98
N LEU A 142 4.39 11.15 -5.83
CA LEU A 142 5.68 10.51 -5.85
C LEU A 142 6.80 11.50 -6.24
N ALA A 143 6.55 12.36 -7.22
CA ALA A 143 7.46 13.44 -7.58
C ALA A 143 7.65 14.43 -6.41
N LEU A 144 6.57 14.87 -5.76
CA LEU A 144 6.63 15.76 -4.59
C LEU A 144 7.40 15.12 -3.43
N ALA A 145 7.14 13.86 -3.11
CA ALA A 145 7.83 13.16 -2.04
C ALA A 145 9.34 13.00 -2.33
N LEU A 146 9.71 12.74 -3.58
CA LEU A 146 11.13 12.72 -4.00
C LEU A 146 11.78 14.12 -3.91
N LEU A 147 11.05 15.18 -4.27
CA LEU A 147 11.53 16.57 -4.13
C LEU A 147 11.74 16.94 -2.67
N ILE A 148 10.78 16.65 -1.78
CA ILE A 148 10.89 16.91 -0.34
C ILE A 148 12.09 16.14 0.23
N LYS A 149 12.26 14.86 -0.15
CA LYS A 149 13.42 14.08 0.26
C LYS A 149 14.73 14.77 -0.15
N ARG A 150 14.83 15.19 -1.41
CA ARG A 150 16.04 15.80 -1.97
C ARG A 150 16.36 17.17 -1.39
N PHE A 151 15.35 18.04 -1.23
CA PHE A 151 15.55 19.45 -0.89
C PHE A 151 15.39 19.76 0.61
N VAL A 152 14.71 18.91 1.38
CA VAL A 152 14.47 19.16 2.81
C VAL A 152 15.19 18.12 3.67
N ILE A 153 14.92 16.83 3.43
CA ILE A 153 15.42 15.77 4.31
C ILE A 153 16.92 15.58 4.17
N THR A 154 17.43 15.50 2.94
CA THR A 154 18.87 15.28 2.69
C THR A 154 19.74 16.39 3.28
N PRO A 155 19.45 17.69 3.08
CA PRO A 155 20.24 18.77 3.70
C PRO A 155 20.22 18.75 5.24
N ILE A 156 19.07 18.44 5.85
CA ILE A 156 18.96 18.33 7.32
C ILE A 156 19.81 17.18 7.83
N LEU A 157 19.77 16.01 7.18
CA LEU A 157 20.60 14.86 7.56
C LEU A 157 22.10 15.16 7.44
N TYR A 158 22.51 15.91 6.41
CA TYR A 158 23.88 16.40 6.29
C TYR A 158 24.25 17.35 7.42
N SER A 159 23.36 18.27 7.79
CA SER A 159 23.55 19.20 8.92
C SER A 159 23.66 18.49 10.27
N MET A 160 23.10 17.29 10.42
CA MET A 160 23.12 16.50 11.66
C MET A 160 24.31 15.52 11.74
N GLY A 161 25.23 15.51 10.77
CA GLY A 161 26.40 14.63 10.76
C GLY A 161 26.10 13.14 10.53
N ASN A 162 24.85 12.78 10.24
CA ASN A 162 24.40 11.39 10.05
C ASN A 162 24.61 10.89 8.62
N ILE A 163 25.87 10.94 8.15
CA ILE A 163 26.28 10.59 6.78
C ILE A 163 26.07 9.09 6.48
N HIS A 164 26.10 8.23 7.51
CA HIS A 164 25.96 6.79 7.37
C HIS A 164 24.53 6.30 7.02
N LEU A 165 23.50 7.14 7.13
CA LEU A 165 22.09 6.77 6.86
C LEU A 165 21.63 7.06 5.41
N LEU A 166 22.50 7.65 4.58
CA LEU A 166 22.17 8.07 3.21
C LEU A 166 22.56 7.05 2.13
N ARG A 167 23.16 5.91 2.49
CA ARG A 167 23.53 4.82 1.56
C ARG A 167 22.44 3.76 1.44
#